data_AF-A0A4W3JLQ8-F1
#
_entry.id   AF-A0A4W3JLQ8-F1
#
_cell.length_a   1.000
_cell.length_b   1.000
_cell.length_c   1.000
_cell.angle_alpha   90.00
_cell.angle_beta   90.00
_cell.angle_gamma   90.00
#
_symmetry.space_group_name_H-M   'P 1'
#
loop_
_entity.id
_entity.type
_entity.pdbx_description
1 polymer ?
#
loop_
_entity_poly.entity_id
_entity_poly.type
_entity_poly.pdbx_seq_one_letter_code
_entity_poly.pdbx_strand_id
1 'polypeptide(L)'
;MVSKVPVVLLACGSFNPITNIHLRIFELARDHLHQTGLFKVIKGIISPVHDKYGKRGLVRGDHRIAMVQLAVRSSDWITEDAWECEQTHWLQTVKVLSSATAKVALWSRRFGNISHSEPVER
;
A
#
# COMPACT_ATOMS: atom_id res chain seq x y z
N MET A 1 6.42 12.71 25.90
CA MET A 1 6.27 12.86 24.44
C MET A 1 4.96 12.21 24.03
N VAL A 2 4.13 12.89 23.24
CA VAL A 2 2.91 12.29 22.67
C VAL A 2 3.36 11.27 21.61
N SER A 3 2.87 10.03 21.70
CA SER A 3 3.15 9.02 20.68
C SER A 3 2.44 9.38 19.37
N LYS A 4 3.16 9.29 18.25
CA LYS A 4 2.59 9.52 16.93
C LYS A 4 1.62 8.40 16.57
N VAL A 5 0.51 8.73 15.93
CA VAL A 5 -0.46 7.74 15.44
C VAL A 5 0.13 6.99 14.25
N PRO A 6 0.24 5.65 14.30
CA PRO A 6 0.74 4.86 13.18
C PRO A 6 -0.28 4.86 12.03
N VAL A 7 0.20 5.06 10.80
CA VAL A 7 -0.65 5.15 9.60
C VAL A 7 -0.16 4.20 8.51
N VAL A 8 -1.10 3.52 7.85
CA VAL A 8 -0.85 2.76 6.61
C VAL A 8 -1.55 3.49 5.47
N LEU A 9 -0.82 3.73 4.38
CA LEU A 9 -1.37 4.33 3.16
C LEU A 9 -1.79 3.25 2.19
N LEU A 10 -3.00 3.34 1.63
CA LEU A 10 -3.53 2.42 0.62
C LEU A 10 -3.86 3.20 -0.65
N ALA A 11 -3.29 2.78 -1.79
CA ALA A 11 -3.66 3.27 -3.10
C ALA A 11 -4.30 2.14 -3.93
N CYS A 12 -5.60 2.26 -4.19
CA CYS A 12 -6.32 1.41 -5.13
C CYS A 12 -6.32 2.05 -6.52
N GLY A 13 -6.13 1.26 -7.58
CA GLY A 13 -6.13 1.81 -8.93
C GLY A 13 -5.79 0.79 -10.01
N SER A 14 -5.84 1.21 -11.27
CA SER A 14 -5.54 0.31 -12.37
C SER A 14 -4.07 -0.12 -12.40
N PHE A 15 -3.13 0.82 -12.21
CA PHE A 15 -1.69 0.61 -12.40
C PHE A 15 -1.37 -0.11 -13.73
N ASN A 16 -1.79 0.53 -14.84
CA ASN A 16 -1.79 -0.02 -16.19
C ASN A 16 -0.95 0.80 -17.18
N PRO A 17 0.40 0.79 -17.09
CA PRO A 17 1.21 0.22 -16.00
C PRO A 17 1.34 1.18 -14.81
N ILE A 18 2.03 0.73 -13.75
CA ILE A 18 2.52 1.62 -12.69
C ILE A 18 3.52 2.64 -13.27
N THR A 19 3.64 3.81 -12.65
CA THR A 19 4.50 4.91 -13.12
C THR A 19 5.18 5.59 -11.94
N ASN A 20 6.22 6.39 -12.22
CA ASN A 20 6.93 7.16 -11.19
C ASN A 20 6.01 8.14 -10.44
N ILE A 21 4.93 8.63 -11.07
CA ILE A 21 3.96 9.51 -10.38
C ILE A 21 3.17 8.73 -9.32
N HIS A 22 2.80 7.48 -9.61
CA HIS A 22 2.14 6.60 -8.63
C HIS A 22 3.05 6.29 -7.44
N LEU A 23 4.37 6.27 -7.62
CA LEU A 23 5.31 6.12 -6.50
C LEU A 23 5.48 7.46 -5.77
N ARG A 24 5.59 8.57 -6.51
CA ARG A 24 5.81 9.90 -5.93
C ARG A 24 4.66 10.35 -5.01
N ILE A 25 3.42 9.97 -5.30
CA ILE A 25 2.28 10.32 -4.43
C ILE A 25 2.41 9.70 -3.03
N PHE A 26 3.00 8.51 -2.89
CA PHE A 26 3.25 7.90 -1.58
C PHE A 26 4.29 8.71 -0.78
N GLU A 27 5.40 9.07 -1.42
CA GLU A 27 6.46 9.87 -0.79
C GLU A 27 5.91 11.23 -0.31
N LEU A 28 5.17 11.94 -1.18
CA LEU A 28 4.57 13.22 -0.82
C LEU A 28 3.55 13.10 0.31
N ALA A 29 2.71 12.07 0.30
CA ALA A 29 1.72 11.83 1.36
C ALA A 29 2.40 11.47 2.70
N ARG A 30 3.47 10.67 2.66
CA ARG A 30 4.27 10.33 3.84
C ARG A 30 4.91 11.56 4.46
N ASP A 31 5.60 12.35 3.65
CA ASP A 31 6.26 13.59 4.10
C ASP A 31 5.24 14.54 4.72
N HIS A 32 4.10 14.74 4.06
CA HIS A 32 3.04 15.60 4.58
C HIS A 32 2.51 15.13 5.95
N LEU A 33 2.21 13.83 6.10
CA LEU A 33 1.72 13.28 7.37
C LEU A 33 2.77 13.37 8.48
N HIS A 34 4.05 13.12 8.17
CA HIS A 34 5.14 13.26 9.14
C HIS A 34 5.34 14.72 9.57
N GLN A 35 5.23 15.69 8.65
CA GLN A 35 5.37 17.13 8.92
C GLN A 35 4.31 17.65 9.89
N THR A 36 3.13 17.03 9.98
CA THR A 36 2.13 17.40 10.99
C THR A 36 2.61 17.17 12.42
N GLY A 37 3.62 16.31 12.62
CA GLY A 37 4.08 15.86 13.93
C GLY A 37 3.15 14.86 14.62
N LEU A 38 1.94 14.63 14.08
CA LEU A 38 0.90 13.79 14.69
C LEU A 38 0.97 12.33 14.25
N PHE A 39 1.47 12.07 13.04
CA PHE A 39 1.39 10.76 12.38
C PHE A 39 2.77 10.18 12.09
N LYS A 40 2.86 8.85 12.11
CA LYS A 40 4.00 8.08 11.61
C LYS A 40 3.48 7.08 10.57
N VAL A 41 3.70 7.36 9.30
CA VAL A 41 3.44 6.36 8.25
C VAL A 41 4.40 5.19 8.43
N ILE A 42 3.85 3.98 8.55
CA ILE A 42 4.61 2.73 8.79
C ILE A 42 4.63 1.81 7.57
N LYS A 43 3.71 1.99 6.61
CA LYS A 43 3.61 1.16 5.40
C LYS A 43 2.79 1.84 4.31
N GLY A 44 3.16 1.61 3.06
CA GLY A 44 2.37 1.90 1.86
C GLY A 44 1.93 0.60 1.19
N ILE A 45 0.71 0.56 0.67
CA ILE A 45 0.13 -0.58 -0.03
C ILE A 45 -0.43 -0.12 -1.38
N ILE A 46 0.04 -0.72 -2.46
CA ILE A 46 -0.50 -0.57 -3.80
C ILE A 46 -1.40 -1.77 -4.10
N SER A 47 -2.69 -1.52 -4.33
CA SER A 47 -3.70 -2.54 -4.64
C SER A 47 -4.16 -2.41 -6.09
N PRO A 48 -3.66 -3.25 -7.03
CA PRO A 48 -4.14 -3.26 -8.39
C PRO A 48 -5.60 -3.73 -8.47
N VAL A 49 -6.38 -3.01 -9.26
CA VAL A 49 -7.81 -3.28 -9.46
C VAL A 49 -8.02 -4.64 -10.15
N HIS A 50 -9.09 -5.35 -9.82
CA HIS A 50 -9.46 -6.59 -10.50
C HIS A 50 -9.78 -6.38 -12.00
N ASP A 51 -9.51 -7.38 -12.85
CA ASP A 51 -9.67 -7.29 -14.33
C ASP A 51 -11.12 -7.00 -14.77
N LYS A 52 -12.10 -7.57 -14.06
CA LYS A 52 -13.54 -7.29 -14.26
C LYS A 52 -13.98 -5.87 -13.86
N TYR A 53 -13.09 -4.96 -13.48
CA TYR A 53 -13.41 -3.53 -13.37
C TYR A 53 -13.89 -2.95 -14.70
N GLY A 54 -13.47 -3.54 -15.83
CA GLY A 54 -14.04 -3.25 -17.14
C GLY A 54 -13.48 -2.00 -17.82
N LYS A 55 -12.34 -1.48 -17.36
CA LYS A 55 -11.63 -0.40 -18.07
C LYS A 55 -11.12 -0.91 -19.43
N ARG A 56 -11.46 -0.23 -20.53
CA ARG A 56 -10.98 -0.56 -21.87
C ARG A 56 -9.44 -0.51 -21.90
N GLY A 57 -8.82 -1.57 -22.44
CA GLY A 57 -7.36 -1.68 -22.53
C GLY A 57 -6.66 -1.96 -21.20
N LEU A 58 -7.38 -2.42 -20.17
CA LEU A 58 -6.77 -2.90 -18.94
C LEU A 58 -6.00 -4.20 -19.23
N VAL A 59 -4.68 -4.17 -19.02
CA VAL A 59 -3.83 -5.35 -19.07
C VAL A 59 -4.22 -6.29 -17.93
N ARG A 60 -4.03 -7.60 -18.14
CA ARG A 60 -4.29 -8.65 -17.15
C ARG A 60 -3.67 -8.34 -15.78
N GLY A 61 -4.36 -8.77 -14.72
CA GLY A 61 -3.97 -8.50 -13.34
C GLY A 61 -2.60 -9.04 -12.97
N ASP A 62 -2.26 -10.24 -13.44
CA ASP A 62 -0.95 -10.88 -13.25
C ASP A 62 0.22 -10.00 -13.70
N HIS A 63 0.15 -9.42 -14.89
CA HIS A 63 1.17 -8.50 -15.39
C HIS A 63 1.24 -7.21 -14.56
N ARG A 64 0.09 -6.66 -14.15
CA ARG A 64 0.06 -5.42 -13.36
C ARG A 64 0.63 -5.64 -11.96
N ILE A 65 0.31 -6.76 -11.31
CA ILE A 65 0.91 -7.17 -10.04
C ILE A 65 2.43 -7.28 -10.19
N ALA A 66 2.91 -8.00 -11.21
CA ALA A 66 4.35 -8.16 -11.44
C ALA A 66 5.07 -6.82 -11.69
N MET A 67 4.47 -5.92 -12.47
CA MET A 67 5.02 -4.59 -12.70
C MET A 67 5.07 -3.75 -11.42
N VAL A 68 4.02 -3.81 -10.58
CA VAL A 68 4.02 -3.12 -9.28
C VAL A 68 5.11 -3.69 -8.37
N GLN A 69 5.22 -5.01 -8.26
CA GLN A 69 6.25 -5.68 -7.45
C GLN A 69 7.66 -5.25 -7.88
N LEU A 70 7.94 -5.19 -9.18
CA LEU A 70 9.21 -4.71 -9.71
C LEU A 70 9.45 -3.23 -9.39
N ALA A 71 8.42 -2.40 -9.50
CA ALA A 71 8.51 -0.96 -9.26
C ALA A 71 8.76 -0.59 -7.79
N VAL A 72 8.25 -1.39 -6.85
CA VAL A 72 8.43 -1.16 -5.40
C VAL A 72 9.62 -1.94 -4.81
N ARG A 73 10.33 -2.75 -5.61
CA ARG A 73 11.42 -3.61 -5.14
C ARG A 73 12.54 -2.88 -4.39
N SER A 74 12.83 -1.63 -4.75
CA SER A 74 13.85 -0.80 -4.09
C SER A 74 13.30 0.03 -2.94
N SER A 75 12.00 -0.03 -2.67
CA SER A 75 11.36 0.67 -1.55
C SER A 75 11.35 -0.23 -0.32
N ASP A 76 11.65 0.35 0.84
CA ASP A 76 11.67 -0.33 2.14
C ASP A 76 10.32 -0.29 2.87
N TRP A 77 9.35 0.50 2.38
CA TRP A 77 8.11 0.78 3.10
C TRP A 77 6.82 0.63 2.28
N ILE A 78 6.91 0.63 0.95
CA ILE A 78 5.79 0.40 0.01
C ILE A 78 5.85 -1.04 -0.50
N THR A 79 4.71 -1.72 -0.50
CA THR A 79 4.53 -3.07 -1.06
C THR A 79 3.30 -3.12 -1.96
N GLU A 80 3.24 -4.12 -2.82
CA GLU A 80 2.06 -4.61 -3.52
C GLU A 80 1.12 -5.42 -2.60
N ASP A 81 -0.18 -5.39 -2.88
CA ASP A 81 -1.15 -6.35 -2.35
C ASP A 81 -2.05 -6.82 -3.51
N ALA A 82 -1.87 -8.08 -3.92
CA ALA A 82 -2.61 -8.69 -5.03
C ALA A 82 -4.06 -9.07 -4.68
N TRP A 83 -4.47 -8.98 -3.41
CA TRP A 83 -5.72 -9.55 -2.92
C TRP A 83 -6.94 -9.10 -3.70
N GLU A 84 -7.05 -7.83 -4.09
CA GLU A 84 -8.19 -7.34 -4.89
C GLU A 84 -8.24 -8.02 -6.27
N CYS A 85 -7.10 -8.17 -6.94
CA CYS A 85 -7.00 -8.86 -8.23
C CYS A 85 -7.31 -10.36 -8.15
N GLU A 86 -7.06 -10.99 -7.00
CA GLU A 86 -7.30 -12.42 -6.77
C GLU A 86 -8.75 -12.75 -6.42
N GLN A 87 -9.61 -11.75 -6.27
CA GLN A 87 -11.05 -11.97 -6.02
C GLN A 87 -11.75 -12.52 -7.27
N THR A 88 -12.98 -13.01 -7.11
CA THR A 88 -13.76 -13.55 -8.25
C THR A 88 -14.35 -12.46 -9.15
N HIS A 89 -14.45 -11.23 -8.65
CA HIS A 89 -15.01 -10.07 -9.32
C HIS A 89 -14.44 -8.76 -8.76
N TRP A 90 -14.67 -7.65 -9.47
CA TRP A 90 -14.30 -6.33 -8.99
C TRP A 90 -15.02 -5.97 -7.69
N LEU A 91 -14.28 -5.37 -6.76
CA LEU A 91 -14.79 -4.94 -5.47
C LEU A 91 -14.75 -3.41 -5.36
N GLN A 92 -15.74 -2.85 -4.67
CA GLN A 92 -15.70 -1.45 -4.26
C GLN A 92 -14.52 -1.20 -3.32
N THR A 93 -13.87 -0.04 -3.44
CA THR A 93 -12.70 0.36 -2.65
C THR A 93 -12.89 0.20 -1.13
N VAL A 94 -14.10 0.43 -0.62
CA VAL A 94 -14.41 0.24 0.82
C VAL A 94 -14.19 -1.20 1.28
N LYS A 95 -14.45 -2.21 0.43
CA LYS A 95 -14.20 -3.61 0.75
C LYS A 95 -12.70 -3.94 0.77
N VAL A 96 -11.94 -3.30 -0.12
CA VAL A 96 -10.47 -3.40 -0.15
C VAL A 96 -9.87 -2.77 1.10
N LEU A 97 -10.36 -1.59 1.50
CA LEU A 97 -9.96 -0.92 2.74
C LEU A 97 -10.25 -1.79 3.97
N SER A 98 -11.42 -2.42 4.05
CA SER A 98 -11.76 -3.34 5.15
C SER A 98 -10.82 -4.55 5.21
N SER A 99 -10.48 -5.13 4.05
CA SER A 99 -9.52 -6.23 3.96
C SER A 99 -8.13 -5.82 4.42
N ALA A 100 -7.62 -4.69 3.91
CA ALA A 100 -6.32 -4.15 4.32
C ALA A 100 -6.29 -3.83 5.83
N THR A 101 -7.35 -3.24 6.38
CA THR A 101 -7.49 -2.96 7.81
C THR A 101 -7.41 -4.24 8.65
N ALA A 102 -8.11 -5.31 8.24
CA ALA A 102 -8.04 -6.60 8.92
C ALA A 102 -6.62 -7.19 8.89
N LYS A 103 -5.94 -7.13 7.74
CA LYS A 103 -4.54 -7.60 7.61
C LYS A 103 -3.60 -6.80 8.52
N VAL A 104 -3.73 -5.47 8.57
CA VAL A 104 -2.93 -4.61 9.43
C VAL A 104 -3.19 -4.89 10.91
N ALA A 105 -4.45 -5.11 11.31
CA ALA A 105 -4.79 -5.47 12.69
C ALA A 105 -4.18 -6.83 13.09
N LEU A 106 -4.21 -7.83 12.20
CA LEU A 106 -3.57 -9.13 12.43
C LEU A 106 -2.05 -9.00 12.54
N TRP A 107 -1.43 -8.23 11.64
CA TRP A 107 0.01 -7.96 11.69
C TRP A 107 0.41 -7.26 12.99
N SER A 108 -0.35 -6.25 13.41
CA SER A 108 -0.14 -5.52 14.66
C SER A 108 -0.27 -6.44 15.88
N ARG A 109 -1.26 -7.34 15.92
CA ARG A 109 -1.38 -8.33 17.01
C ARG A 109 -0.22 -9.32 17.06
N ARG A 110 0.30 -9.72 15.89
CA ARG A 110 1.37 -10.72 15.78
C ARG A 110 2.76 -10.14 16.07
N PHE A 111 2.99 -8.88 15.72
CA PHE A 111 4.34 -8.28 15.74
C PHE A 111 4.43 -6.97 16.54
N GLY A 112 3.32 -6.46 17.09
CA GLY A 112 3.25 -5.16 17.78
C GLY A 112 4.07 -5.04 19.07
N ASN A 113 4.64 -6.14 19.58
CA ASN A 113 5.60 -6.13 20.68
C ASN A 113 7.07 -6.06 20.22
N ILE A 114 7.34 -6.07 18.91
CA ILE A 114 8.68 -5.85 18.38
C ILE A 114 8.83 -4.35 18.18
N SER A 115 9.44 -3.68 19.15
CA SER A 115 9.84 -2.29 18.99
C SER A 115 10.72 -2.19 17.74
N HIS A 116 10.23 -1.52 16.70
CA HIS A 116 11.08 -1.08 15.61
C HIS A 116 12.06 -0.06 16.19
N SER A 117 13.21 -0.56 16.66
CA SER A 117 14.38 0.28 16.92
C SER A 117 14.71 1.01 15.63
N GLU A 118 14.88 2.32 15.73
CA GLU A 118 15.27 3.18 14.62
C GLU A 118 16.49 2.59 13.88
N PRO A 119 16.61 2.78 12.56
CA PRO A 119 17.83 2.37 11.87
C PRO A 119 18.98 3.20 12.43
N VAL A 120 19.99 2.53 12.97
CA VAL A 120 21.29 3.14 13.27
C VAL A 120 21.83 3.66 11.93
N GLU A 121 21.97 4.98 11.83
CA GLU A 121 22.72 5.62 10.74
C GLU A 121 24.07 4.91 10.58
N ARG A 122 24.36 4.46 9.35
CA ARG A 122 25.69 4.04 8.93
C ARG A 122 26.26 5.07 7.98
#